data_AF-I1GM04-F1
#
_entry.id   AF-I1GM04-F1
#
_cell.length_a   1.000
_cell.length_b   1.000
_cell.length_c   1.000
_cell.angle_alpha   90.00
_cell.angle_beta   90.00
_cell.angle_gamma   90.00
#
_symmetry.space_group_name_H-M   'P 1'
#
loop_
_entity.id
_entity.type
_entity.pdbx_description
1 polymer ?
#
loop_
_entity_poly.entity_id
_entity_poly.type
_entity_poly.pdbx_seq_one_letter_code
_entity_poly.pdbx_strand_id
1 'polypeptide(L)'
;MPLRHGRRLYMLAGLRPPAWYEVKISYPASVPSSFSIRLVNDPGAVEDWGSKNRRLLNTEKIIFKAENTKPVYVLVTVEPEGVVAKPNVPERELALFNIVCDELLLGIPHFAWSVGIAALFCIVLASLLPYFLPLHRLLNYEAAELGDVDSAKLS
;
A
#
# COMPACT_ATOMS: atom_id res chain seq x y z
N MET A 1 -12.73 -8.01 16.87
CA MET A 1 -12.86 -6.85 17.78
C MET A 1 -14.32 -6.43 17.78
N PRO A 2 -14.94 -5.94 18.87
CA PRO A 2 -16.34 -5.50 18.82
C PRO A 2 -16.54 -4.47 17.71
N LEU A 3 -17.61 -4.56 16.93
CA LEU A 3 -17.89 -3.62 15.84
C LEU A 3 -18.46 -2.28 16.35
N ARG A 4 -19.26 -2.33 17.42
CA ARG A 4 -19.85 -1.15 18.07
C ARG A 4 -18.94 -0.71 19.22
N HIS A 5 -18.50 0.55 19.21
CA HIS A 5 -17.57 1.14 20.20
C HIS A 5 -16.29 0.32 20.41
N GLY A 6 -15.79 -0.34 19.36
CA GLY A 6 -14.63 -1.20 19.47
C GLY A 6 -13.36 -0.37 19.66
N ARG A 7 -12.66 -0.54 20.78
CA ARG A 7 -11.34 0.08 21.01
C ARG A 7 -10.31 -0.97 21.42
N ARG A 8 -9.10 -0.90 20.85
CA ARG A 8 -7.96 -1.76 21.25
C ARG A 8 -6.64 -1.04 21.05
N LEU A 9 -5.80 -1.10 22.08
CA LEU A 9 -4.42 -0.64 22.03
C LEU A 9 -3.51 -1.82 21.61
N TYR A 10 -2.54 -1.54 20.75
CA TYR A 10 -1.49 -2.46 20.32
C TYR A 10 -0.12 -1.83 20.61
N MET A 11 0.80 -2.58 21.21
CA MET A 11 2.20 -2.14 21.37
C MET A 11 3.00 -2.55 20.14
N LEU A 12 3.76 -1.62 19.54
CA LEU A 12 4.67 -1.92 18.46
C LEU A 12 5.99 -2.45 19.04
N ALA A 13 6.31 -3.71 18.75
CA ALA A 13 7.55 -4.36 19.15
C ALA A 13 8.57 -4.38 18.00
N GLY A 14 9.86 -4.45 18.33
CA GLY A 14 10.94 -4.60 17.34
C GLY A 14 11.31 -3.35 16.54
N LEU A 15 10.79 -2.17 16.90
CA LEU A 15 11.17 -0.90 16.27
C LEU A 15 12.66 -0.59 16.47
N ARG A 16 13.33 -0.14 15.42
CA ARG A 16 14.76 0.19 15.37
C ARG A 16 14.96 1.72 15.28
N PRO A 17 15.25 2.42 16.39
CA PRO A 17 15.53 3.85 16.32
C PRO A 17 16.95 4.12 15.80
N PRO A 18 17.19 5.21 15.03
CA PRO A 18 16.23 6.16 14.49
C PRO A 18 15.74 5.76 13.09
N ALA A 19 14.51 5.24 12.97
CA ALA A 19 13.90 4.90 11.68
C ALA A 19 12.46 5.42 11.54
N TRP A 20 12.00 5.51 10.30
CA TRP A 20 10.62 5.85 9.96
C TRP A 20 9.79 4.57 9.80
N TYR A 21 8.54 4.62 10.25
CA TYR A 21 7.61 3.50 10.22
C TYR A 21 6.24 3.94 9.68
N GLU A 22 5.59 3.02 8.97
CA GLU A 22 4.25 3.19 8.41
C GLU A 22 3.32 2.12 9.00
N VAL A 23 2.27 2.56 9.70
CA VAL A 23 1.21 1.67 10.19
C VAL A 23 0.00 1.79 9.28
N LYS A 24 -0.47 0.63 8.80
CA LYS A 24 -1.61 0.48 7.90
C LYS A 24 -2.68 -0.38 8.57
N ILE A 25 -3.96 -0.06 8.35
CA ILE A 25 -5.06 -1.01 8.56
C ILE A 25 -5.85 -1.22 7.27
N SER A 26 -6.15 -2.49 6.99
CA SER A 26 -7.05 -2.91 5.90
C SER A 26 -8.17 -3.80 6.44
N TYR A 27 -9.36 -3.64 5.89
CA TYR A 27 -10.58 -4.30 6.37
C TYR A 27 -11.53 -4.57 5.18
N PRO A 28 -12.44 -5.57 5.28
CA PRO A 28 -13.30 -5.94 4.17
C PRO A 28 -14.39 -4.89 3.93
N ALA A 29 -14.45 -4.32 2.72
CA ALA A 29 -15.45 -3.33 2.31
C ALA A 29 -16.92 -3.84 2.34
N SER A 30 -17.14 -5.13 2.61
CA SER A 30 -18.47 -5.74 2.78
C SER A 30 -19.12 -5.49 4.15
N VAL A 31 -18.42 -4.83 5.08
CA VAL A 31 -18.96 -4.42 6.39
C VAL A 31 -18.86 -2.89 6.51
N PRO A 32 -19.97 -2.14 6.56
CA PRO A 32 -19.96 -0.68 6.63
C PRO A 32 -19.39 -0.22 7.98
N SER A 33 -18.11 0.16 8.00
CA SER A 33 -17.37 0.39 9.23
C SER A 33 -16.24 1.40 9.05
N SER A 34 -16.15 2.33 10.01
CA SER A 34 -15.10 3.33 10.09
C SER A 34 -14.06 2.85 11.08
N PHE A 35 -12.86 2.55 10.60
CA PHE A 35 -11.69 2.39 11.46
C PHE A 35 -10.96 3.72 11.58
N SER A 36 -10.40 4.01 12.76
CA SER A 36 -9.38 5.06 12.92
C SER A 36 -8.17 4.52 13.67
N ILE A 37 -6.97 4.91 13.23
CA ILE A 37 -5.72 4.65 13.97
C ILE A 37 -5.11 5.93 14.53
N ARG A 38 -4.43 5.83 15.68
CA ARG A 38 -3.58 6.90 16.23
C ARG A 38 -2.34 6.34 16.90
N LEU A 39 -1.24 7.10 16.83
CA LEU A 39 -0.10 6.90 17.70
C LEU A 39 -0.45 7.37 19.13
N VAL A 40 -0.04 6.59 20.12
CA VAL A 40 -0.17 6.90 21.55
C VAL A 40 1.19 6.65 22.20
N ASN A 41 1.73 7.67 22.87
CA ASN A 41 3.01 7.55 23.58
C ASN A 41 2.80 7.06 25.02
N ASP A 42 1.76 7.58 25.70
CA ASP A 42 1.42 7.21 27.08
C ASP A 42 0.06 6.51 27.13
N PRO A 43 -0.01 5.21 27.50
CA PRO A 43 -1.25 4.43 27.45
C PRO A 43 -2.30 4.87 28.49
N GLY A 44 -1.91 5.68 29.50
CA GLY A 44 -2.82 6.30 30.45
C GLY A 44 -3.47 7.61 29.96
N ALA A 45 -2.94 8.22 28.90
CA ALA A 45 -3.40 9.52 28.36
C ALA A 45 -4.37 9.36 27.17
N VAL A 46 -5.11 8.25 27.12
CA VAL A 46 -6.07 7.95 26.03
C VAL A 46 -7.39 8.66 26.31
N GLU A 47 -7.40 9.98 26.13
CA GLU A 47 -8.62 10.79 26.17
C GLU A 47 -9.52 10.56 24.95
N ASP A 48 -10.83 10.69 25.16
CA ASP A 48 -11.89 10.24 24.25
C ASP A 48 -12.18 11.21 23.09
N TRP A 49 -11.16 11.94 22.61
CA TRP A 49 -11.30 12.76 21.41
C TRP A 49 -11.64 11.87 20.20
N GLY A 50 -12.78 12.09 19.55
CA GLY A 50 -13.04 11.53 18.22
C GLY A 50 -12.14 12.16 17.16
N SER A 51 -11.66 11.37 16.19
CA SER A 51 -10.80 11.85 15.10
C SER A 51 -11.62 12.65 14.08
N LYS A 52 -11.96 13.91 14.40
CA LYS A 52 -12.77 14.81 13.54
C LYS A 52 -12.04 15.34 12.29
N ASN A 53 -11.02 14.62 11.82
CA ASN A 53 -10.37 14.91 10.55
C ASN A 53 -11.22 14.34 9.40
N ARG A 54 -11.48 15.16 8.37
CA ARG A 54 -12.19 14.71 7.16
C ARG A 54 -11.33 13.71 6.40
N ARG A 55 -11.72 12.43 6.45
CA ARG A 55 -11.04 11.31 5.77
C ARG A 55 -11.35 11.38 4.27
N LEU A 56 -10.32 11.37 3.43
CA LEU A 56 -10.45 11.39 1.97
C LEU A 56 -10.66 9.99 1.36
N LEU A 57 -10.25 8.95 2.09
CA LEU A 57 -10.30 7.54 1.70
C LEU A 57 -10.55 6.67 2.94
N ASN A 58 -11.22 5.53 2.74
CA ASN A 58 -11.47 4.54 3.80
C ASN A 58 -10.23 3.63 4.03
N THR A 59 -9.06 4.24 4.13
CA THR A 59 -7.76 3.57 4.33
C THR A 59 -7.01 4.23 5.49
N GLU A 60 -6.86 3.52 6.60
CA GLU A 60 -6.08 4.01 7.74
C GLU A 60 -4.58 3.85 7.48
N LYS A 61 -3.85 4.98 7.51
CA LYS A 61 -2.40 5.06 7.35
C LYS A 61 -1.83 6.17 8.25
N ILE A 62 -0.86 5.83 9.08
CA ILE A 62 -0.02 6.77 9.82
C ILE A 62 1.45 6.51 9.48
N ILE A 63 2.20 7.58 9.26
CA ILE A 63 3.67 7.55 9.22
C ILE A 63 4.17 8.23 10.49
N PHE A 64 5.13 7.60 11.18
CA PHE A 64 5.80 8.17 12.35
C PHE A 64 7.29 7.85 12.34
N LYS A 65 8.07 8.55 13.18
CA LYS A 65 9.50 8.31 13.36
C LYS A 65 9.73 7.73 14.76
N ALA A 66 10.35 6.56 14.84
CA ALA A 66 10.80 5.98 16.10
C ALA A 66 12.16 6.60 16.47
N GLU A 67 12.18 7.64 17.30
CA GLU A 67 13.42 8.35 17.65
C GLU A 67 14.21 7.71 18.80
N ASN A 68 13.52 6.97 19.67
CA ASN A 68 14.08 6.41 20.90
C ASN A 68 13.55 4.99 21.12
N THR A 69 14.16 4.24 22.05
CA THR A 69 13.72 2.90 22.48
C THR A 69 12.47 2.89 23.37
N LYS A 70 11.75 4.02 23.47
CA LYS A 70 10.47 4.09 24.18
C LYS A 70 9.42 3.22 23.45
N PRO A 71 8.53 2.51 24.17
CA PRO A 71 7.44 1.78 23.55
C PRO A 71 6.51 2.75 22.82
N VAL A 72 6.11 2.38 21.60
CA VAL A 72 5.12 3.13 20.81
C VAL A 72 3.86 2.30 20.72
N TYR A 73 2.71 2.91 21.02
CA TYR A 73 1.42 2.25 20.94
C TYR A 73 0.60 2.77 19.76
N VAL A 74 -0.17 1.88 19.16
CA VAL A 74 -1.21 2.22 18.17
C VAL A 74 -2.56 1.95 18.81
N LEU A 75 -3.36 3.00 18.95
CA LEU A 75 -4.76 2.90 19.29
C LEU A 75 -5.56 2.66 18.01
N VAL A 76 -6.34 1.58 17.99
CA VAL A 76 -7.33 1.30 16.94
C VAL A 76 -8.71 1.52 17.53
N THR A 77 -9.55 2.27 16.83
CA THR A 77 -11.00 2.33 17.07
C THR A 77 -11.76 1.79 15.86
N VAL A 78 -12.96 1.26 16.09
CA VAL A 78 -13.93 0.93 15.04
C VAL A 78 -15.35 1.30 15.46
N GLU A 79 -16.07 1.91 14.53
CA GLU A 79 -17.48 2.31 14.65
C GLU A 79 -18.24 1.84 13.40
N PRO A 80 -19.54 1.48 13.50
CA PRO A 80 -20.36 1.16 12.35
C PRO A 80 -20.69 2.43 11.55
N GLU A 81 -20.47 2.41 10.24
CA GLU A 81 -20.59 3.60 9.37
C GLU A 81 -21.88 3.57 8.51
N GLY A 82 -22.73 2.55 8.69
CA GLY A 82 -23.99 2.40 7.98
C GLY A 82 -24.72 1.10 8.31
N VAL A 83 -25.92 0.92 7.78
CA VAL A 83 -26.75 -0.28 7.96
C VAL A 83 -26.36 -1.37 6.95
N VAL A 84 -26.36 -2.64 7.36
CA VAL A 84 -26.06 -3.77 6.48
C VAL A 84 -27.20 -3.96 5.46
N ALA A 85 -26.91 -3.75 4.17
CA ALA A 85 -27.89 -3.78 3.07
C ALA A 85 -28.46 -5.18 2.72
N LYS A 86 -28.26 -6.20 3.57
CA LYS A 86 -28.81 -7.55 3.38
C LYS A 86 -29.95 -7.80 4.38
N PRO A 87 -31.22 -7.89 3.95
CA PRO A 87 -32.31 -8.27 4.85
C PRO A 87 -32.12 -9.69 5.40
N ASN A 88 -32.61 -9.92 6.62
CA ASN A 88 -32.54 -11.19 7.36
C ASN A 88 -31.12 -11.78 7.61
N VAL A 89 -30.05 -10.99 7.43
CA VAL A 89 -28.70 -11.35 7.89
C VAL A 89 -28.40 -10.61 9.20
N PRO A 90 -27.98 -11.28 10.29
CA PRO A 90 -27.61 -10.60 11.52
C PRO A 90 -26.41 -9.67 11.31
N GLU A 91 -26.43 -8.49 11.94
CA GLU A 91 -25.27 -7.59 11.91
C GLU A 91 -24.03 -8.25 12.50
N ARG A 92 -22.86 -7.98 11.93
CA ARG A 92 -21.62 -8.61 12.34
C ARG A 92 -21.09 -7.98 13.63
N GLU A 93 -21.35 -8.61 14.77
CA GLU A 93 -20.87 -8.15 16.09
C GLU A 93 -19.35 -7.91 16.17
N LEU A 94 -18.57 -8.63 15.36
CA LEU A 94 -17.11 -8.59 15.35
C LEU A 94 -16.53 -8.01 14.06
N ALA A 95 -15.92 -6.83 14.18
CA ALA A 95 -14.98 -6.27 13.22
C ALA A 95 -13.76 -7.18 13.04
N LEU A 96 -13.42 -7.46 11.77
CA LEU A 96 -12.17 -8.07 11.32
C LEU A 96 -11.37 -7.04 10.51
N PHE A 97 -10.07 -7.03 10.72
CA PHE A 97 -9.11 -6.18 10.03
C PHE A 97 -7.72 -6.81 10.12
N ASN A 98 -6.83 -6.43 9.20
CA ASN A 98 -5.40 -6.66 9.30
C ASN A 98 -4.71 -5.35 9.71
N ILE A 99 -3.64 -5.44 10.50
CA ILE A 99 -2.79 -4.30 10.88
C ILE A 99 -1.34 -4.65 10.57
N VAL A 100 -0.65 -3.77 9.86
CA VAL A 100 0.74 -3.95 9.40
C VAL A 100 1.57 -2.75 9.83
N CYS A 101 2.81 -2.98 10.23
CA CYS A 101 3.80 -1.94 10.51
C CYS A 101 5.04 -2.22 9.65
N ASP A 102 5.31 -1.33 8.68
CA ASP A 102 6.45 -1.44 7.77
C ASP A 102 7.53 -0.41 8.14
N GLU A 103 8.81 -0.78 8.01
CA GLU A 103 9.92 0.17 8.08
C GLU A 103 10.08 0.90 6.73
N LEU A 104 10.25 2.23 6.78
CA LEU A 104 10.40 3.10 5.61
C LEU A 104 11.86 3.48 5.37
N LEU A 105 12.37 3.16 4.18
CA LEU A 105 13.65 3.64 3.67
C LEU A 105 13.39 4.71 2.59
N LEU A 106 13.85 5.93 2.84
CA LEU A 106 13.54 7.14 2.04
C LEU A 106 12.03 7.37 1.80
N GLY A 107 11.19 7.03 2.79
CA GLY A 107 9.72 7.16 2.71
C GLY A 107 9.01 6.03 1.97
N ILE A 108 9.75 5.06 1.41
CA ILE A 108 9.22 3.88 0.72
C ILE A 108 9.37 2.65 1.64
N PRO A 109 8.34 1.78 1.78
CA PRO A 109 8.45 0.54 2.55
C PRO A 109 9.63 -0.32 2.09
N HIS A 110 10.44 -0.81 3.03
CA HIS A 110 11.66 -1.57 2.74
C HIS A 110 11.43 -2.74 1.77
N PHE A 111 10.29 -3.42 1.87
CA PHE A 111 9.91 -4.52 0.96
C PHE A 111 9.81 -4.10 -0.52
N ALA A 112 9.32 -2.89 -0.79
CA ALA A 112 9.07 -2.39 -2.15
C ALA A 112 10.35 -1.97 -2.91
N TRP A 113 11.48 -1.82 -2.22
CA TRP A 113 12.77 -1.51 -2.85
C TRP A 113 13.23 -2.59 -3.85
N SER A 114 12.87 -3.84 -3.60
CA SER A 114 13.10 -4.95 -4.54
C SER A 114 12.50 -4.69 -5.94
N VAL A 115 11.26 -4.17 -5.97
CA VAL A 115 10.53 -3.83 -7.19
C VAL A 115 11.14 -2.62 -7.89
N GLY A 116 11.59 -1.62 -7.12
CA GLY A 116 12.30 -0.45 -7.67
C GLY A 116 13.62 -0.81 -8.38
N ILE A 117 14.41 -1.71 -7.77
CA ILE A 117 15.65 -2.23 -8.37
C ILE A 117 15.35 -3.04 -9.64
N ALA A 118 14.33 -3.91 -9.60
CA ALA A 118 13.91 -4.69 -10.79
C ALA A 118 13.44 -3.78 -11.93
N ALA A 119 12.65 -2.74 -11.64
CA ALA A 119 12.21 -1.76 -12.63
C ALA A 119 13.39 -1.00 -13.27
N LEU A 120 14.37 -0.57 -12.46
CA LEU A 120 15.58 0.08 -12.96
C LEU A 120 16.40 -0.86 -13.86
N PHE A 121 16.54 -2.14 -13.49
CA PHE A 121 17.21 -3.14 -14.32
C PHE A 121 16.50 -3.34 -15.66
N CYS A 122 15.15 -3.41 -15.67
CA CYS A 122 14.38 -3.50 -16.91
C CYS A 122 14.58 -2.26 -17.82
N ILE A 123 14.68 -1.05 -17.25
CA ILE A 123 14.94 0.18 -18.01
C ILE A 123 16.34 0.15 -18.64
N VAL A 124 17.36 -0.28 -17.88
CA VAL A 124 18.73 -0.43 -18.39
C VAL A 124 18.83 -1.52 -19.46
N LEU A 125 18.13 -2.64 -19.29
CA LEU A 125 18.09 -3.69 -20.33
C LEU A 125 17.39 -3.20 -21.59
N ALA A 126 16.26 -2.48 -21.45
CA ALA A 126 15.53 -1.91 -22.58
C ALA A 126 16.33 -0.85 -23.36
N SER A 127 17.19 -0.07 -22.70
CA SER A 127 18.08 0.88 -23.38
C SER A 127 19.33 0.23 -23.97
N LEU A 128 19.79 -0.90 -23.46
CA LEU A 128 20.94 -1.65 -24.00
C LEU A 128 20.56 -2.57 -25.17
N LEU A 129 19.37 -3.18 -25.17
CA LEU A 129 18.93 -4.13 -26.20
C LEU A 129 19.08 -3.61 -27.66
N PRO A 130 18.77 -2.34 -28.00
CA PRO A 130 18.95 -1.79 -29.35
C PRO A 130 20.41 -1.68 -29.83
N TYR A 131 21.40 -1.79 -28.93
CA TYR A 131 22.82 -1.79 -29.29
C TYR A 131 23.36 -3.20 -29.53
N PHE A 132 22.81 -4.22 -28.85
CA PHE A 132 23.22 -5.62 -29.01
C PHE A 132 22.45 -6.34 -30.12
N LEU A 133 21.16 -6.03 -30.30
CA LEU A 133 20.39 -6.47 -31.46
C LEU A 133 20.67 -5.51 -32.62
N PRO A 134 21.14 -5.98 -33.79
CA PRO A 134 21.39 -5.12 -34.94
C PRO A 134 20.06 -4.74 -35.59
N LEU A 135 19.29 -3.84 -34.96
CA LEU A 135 17.93 -3.48 -35.36
C LEU A 135 17.88 -2.95 -36.81
N HIS A 136 18.96 -2.30 -37.25
CA HIS A 136 19.18 -1.88 -38.63
C HIS A 136 19.13 -3.04 -39.65
N ARG A 137 19.49 -4.27 -39.28
CA ARG A 137 19.40 -5.44 -40.17
C ARG A 137 17.97 -5.94 -40.34
N LEU A 138 17.17 -5.91 -39.28
CA LEU A 138 15.76 -6.28 -39.34
C LEU A 138 14.97 -5.25 -40.15
N LEU A 139 15.17 -3.96 -39.87
CA LEU A 139 14.47 -2.86 -40.55
C LEU A 139 14.87 -2.79 -42.04
N ASN A 140 16.14 -3.06 -42.38
CA ASN A 140 16.57 -3.16 -43.79
C ASN A 140 16.07 -4.45 -44.48
N TYR A 141 15.80 -5.54 -43.75
CA TYR A 141 15.25 -6.78 -44.31
C TYR A 141 13.75 -6.60 -44.65
N GLU A 142 12.98 -6.03 -43.72
CA GLU A 142 11.57 -5.70 -43.91
C GLU A 142 11.36 -4.70 -45.07
N ALA A 143 12.22 -3.69 -45.19
CA ALA A 143 12.22 -2.77 -46.32
C ALA A 143 12.61 -3.43 -47.66
N ALA A 144 13.44 -4.47 -47.64
CA ALA A 144 13.83 -5.21 -48.84
C ALA A 144 12.70 -6.12 -49.36
N GLU A 145 12.04 -6.89 -48.47
CA GLU A 145 10.88 -7.69 -48.88
C GLU A 145 9.72 -6.84 -49.39
N LEU A 146 9.45 -5.68 -48.77
CA LEU A 146 8.40 -4.78 -49.24
C LEU A 146 8.67 -4.27 -50.67
N GLY A 147 9.92 -3.95 -50.99
CA GLY A 147 10.33 -3.52 -52.33
C GLY A 147 10.26 -4.63 -53.38
N ASP A 148 10.56 -5.88 -53.01
CA ASP A 148 10.45 -7.05 -53.90
C ASP A 148 8.97 -7.38 -54.19
N VAL A 149 8.12 -7.31 -53.15
CA VAL A 149 6.67 -7.54 -53.25
C VAL A 149 5.95 -6.50 -54.12
N ASP A 150 6.37 -5.23 -54.11
CA ASP A 150 5.82 -4.23 -55.03
C ASP A 150 6.41 -4.33 -56.44
N SER A 151 7.67 -4.75 -56.58
CA SER A 151 8.28 -5.06 -57.89
C SER A 151 7.54 -6.20 -58.59
N ALA A 152 7.17 -7.26 -57.86
CA ALA A 152 6.44 -8.42 -58.36
C ALA A 152 4.96 -8.17 -58.72
N LYS A 153 4.41 -6.98 -58.43
CA LYS A 153 3.04 -6.57 -58.82
C LYS A 153 3.01 -5.69 -60.07
N LEU A 154 4.17 -5.30 -60.61
CA LEU A 154 4.32 -4.37 -61.73
C LEU A 154 4.75 -5.05 -63.05
N SER A 155 4.82 -6.40 -63.06
CA SER A 155 5.14 -7.24 -64.22
C SER A 155 3.95 -8.11 -64.65
#